data_AF-A0A150MEZ1-F1
#
_entry.id   AF-A0A150MEZ1-F1
#
_cell.length_a   1.000
_cell.length_b   1.000
_cell.length_c   1.000
_cell.angle_alpha   90.00
_cell.angle_beta   90.00
_cell.angle_gamma   90.00
#
_symmetry.space_group_name_H-M   'P 1'
#
loop_
_entity.id
_entity.type
_entity.pdbx_description
1 polymer ?
#
loop_
_entity_poly.entity_id
_entity_poly.type
_entity_poly.pdbx_seq_one_letter_code
_entity_poly.pdbx_strand_id
1 'polypeptide(L)'
;MQATKLPKNIVRYVEHNLHYYNEYIREIQRLRNDILYGVKITTDENVGGGRSNLPSSPTEQRAIELVTHRRLEKLERVTHAIKTVYEALPEEKKKLVRLKYWTRPQKYTWDGIAEQLHVSRITCLRWRDEIVYAIAELLGETDA
;
A
#
# COMPACT_ATOMS: atom_id res chain seq x y z
N MET A 1 -19.12 13.69 14.42
CA MET A 1 -17.99 14.64 14.44
C MET A 1 -17.75 15.09 13.01
N GLN A 2 -17.71 16.40 12.74
CA GLN A 2 -17.38 16.89 11.39
C GLN A 2 -15.88 16.70 11.17
N ALA A 3 -15.50 15.77 10.29
CA ALA A 3 -14.12 15.55 9.93
C ALA A 3 -13.56 16.84 9.30
N THR A 4 -12.46 17.34 9.85
CA THR A 4 -11.71 18.48 9.30
C THR A 4 -11.32 18.14 7.86
N LYS A 5 -11.46 19.10 6.95
CA LYS A 5 -11.21 18.86 5.52
C LYS A 5 -9.73 18.56 5.28
N LEU A 6 -9.42 17.32 4.88
CA LEU A 6 -8.05 16.91 4.54
C LEU A 6 -7.46 17.73 3.38
N PRO A 7 -6.15 18.05 3.44
CA PRO A 7 -5.42 18.61 2.30
C PRO A 7 -5.49 17.72 1.05
N LYS A 8 -5.57 18.33 -0.13
CA LYS A 8 -5.74 17.60 -1.41
C LYS A 8 -4.59 16.62 -1.70
N ASN A 9 -3.37 16.96 -1.27
CA ASN A 9 -2.20 16.09 -1.39
C ASN A 9 -2.35 14.81 -0.54
N ILE A 10 -2.86 14.92 0.68
CA ILE A 10 -3.09 13.77 1.58
C ILE A 10 -4.19 12.88 1.02
N VAL A 11 -5.30 13.46 0.55
CA VAL A 11 -6.37 12.70 -0.12
C VAL A 11 -5.82 11.90 -1.31
N ARG A 12 -5.04 12.54 -2.18
CA ARG A 12 -4.42 11.88 -3.34
C ARG A 12 -3.44 10.77 -2.92
N TYR A 13 -2.63 11.03 -1.88
CA TYR A 13 -1.71 10.04 -1.34
C TYR A 13 -2.46 8.80 -0.85
N VAL A 14 -3.47 8.98 0.00
CA VAL A 14 -4.26 7.87 0.54
C VAL A 14 -5.00 7.10 -0.56
N GLU A 15 -5.66 7.80 -1.49
CA GLU A 15 -6.37 7.15 -2.60
C GLU A 15 -5.42 6.36 -3.50
N HIS A 16 -4.19 6.85 -3.74
CA HIS A 16 -3.16 6.10 -4.45
C HIS A 16 -2.83 4.80 -3.70
N ASN A 17 -2.53 4.88 -2.41
CA ASN A 17 -2.20 3.69 -1.63
C ASN A 17 -3.36 2.68 -1.57
N LEU A 18 -4.60 3.17 -1.45
CA LEU A 18 -5.80 2.33 -1.45
C LEU A 18 -5.98 1.58 -2.78
N HIS A 19 -5.66 2.24 -3.90
CA HIS A 19 -5.73 1.68 -5.25
C HIS A 19 -4.71 0.56 -5.49
N TYR A 20 -3.51 0.70 -4.91
CA TYR A 20 -2.39 -0.23 -5.06
C TYR A 20 -2.26 -1.22 -3.89
N TYR A 21 -3.26 -1.30 -3.02
CA TYR A 21 -3.23 -2.14 -1.83
C TYR A 21 -2.85 -3.61 -2.15
N ASN A 22 -3.49 -4.21 -3.16
CA ASN A 22 -3.22 -5.60 -3.53
C ASN A 22 -1.79 -5.80 -4.07
N GLU A 23 -1.29 -4.82 -4.82
CA GLU A 23 0.08 -4.79 -5.30
C GLU A 23 1.07 -4.70 -4.14
N TYR A 24 0.78 -3.88 -3.13
CA TYR A 24 1.62 -3.74 -1.94
C TYR A 24 1.66 -5.02 -1.10
N ILE A 25 0.55 -5.74 -0.97
CA ILE A 25 0.55 -7.05 -0.29
C ILE A 25 1.49 -8.03 -1.01
N ARG A 26 1.45 -8.08 -2.35
CA ARG A 26 2.39 -8.92 -3.14
C ARG A 26 3.83 -8.45 -3.01
N GLU A 27 4.05 -7.14 -2.97
CA GLU A 27 5.38 -6.54 -2.79
C GLU A 27 5.97 -6.90 -1.42
N ILE A 28 5.20 -6.74 -0.35
CA ILE A 28 5.60 -7.10 1.03
C ILE A 28 5.99 -8.58 1.09
N GLN A 29 5.20 -9.47 0.49
CA GLN A 29 5.54 -10.90 0.43
C GLN A 29 6.86 -11.14 -0.31
N ARG A 30 7.09 -10.46 -1.43
CA ARG A 30 8.36 -10.56 -2.16
C ARG A 30 9.53 -10.06 -1.32
N LEU A 31 9.44 -8.85 -0.76
CA LEU A 31 10.50 -8.26 0.06
C LEU A 31 10.83 -9.13 1.29
N ARG A 32 9.82 -9.73 1.94
CA ARG A 32 10.03 -10.67 3.05
C ARG A 32 10.75 -11.93 2.59
N ASN A 33 10.40 -12.48 1.42
CA ASN A 33 11.10 -13.62 0.84
C ASN A 33 12.54 -13.25 0.46
N ASP A 34 12.78 -12.07 -0.10
CA ASP A 34 14.11 -11.59 -0.46
C ASP A 34 14.98 -11.41 0.80
N ILE A 35 14.42 -10.92 1.92
CA ILE A 35 15.13 -10.83 3.20
C ILE A 35 15.43 -12.23 3.77
N LEU A 36 14.47 -13.16 3.71
CA LEU A 36 14.63 -14.50 4.30
C LEU A 36 15.55 -15.41 3.49
N TYR A 37 15.52 -15.30 2.16
CA TYR A 37 16.20 -16.23 1.23
C TYR A 37 17.28 -15.55 0.37
N GLY A 38 17.21 -14.24 0.15
CA GLY A 38 18.10 -13.51 -0.77
C GLY A 38 19.55 -13.36 -0.28
N VAL A 39 19.82 -13.55 1.02
CA VAL A 39 21.20 -13.56 1.56
C VAL A 39 21.92 -14.90 1.31
N LYS A 40 21.24 -15.95 0.82
CA LYS A 40 21.86 -17.27 0.62
C LYS A 40 22.64 -17.46 -0.69
N ILE A 41 22.74 -16.45 -1.56
CA ILE A 41 23.50 -16.54 -2.81
C ILE A 41 24.81 -15.73 -2.70
N THR A 42 25.60 -15.96 -1.65
CA THR A 42 27.03 -15.58 -1.64
C THR A 42 27.95 -16.64 -1.03
N THR A 43 27.45 -17.84 -0.70
CA THR A 43 28.32 -19.02 -0.63
C THR A 43 28.57 -19.50 -2.05
N ASP A 44 29.45 -18.75 -2.71
CA ASP A 44 30.11 -19.15 -3.94
C ASP A 44 30.97 -20.39 -3.66
N GLU A 45 30.49 -21.57 -4.06
CA GLU A 45 31.33 -22.76 -4.22
C GLU A 45 32.06 -22.77 -5.59
N ASN A 46 32.35 -21.62 -6.23
CA ASN A 46 33.31 -21.59 -7.34
C ASN A 46 34.75 -21.58 -6.82
N VAL A 47 35.20 -22.76 -6.39
CA VAL A 47 36.61 -23.14 -6.49
C VAL A 47 36.90 -23.36 -7.98
N GLY A 48 37.23 -22.30 -8.73
CA GLY A 48 37.45 -22.45 -10.17
C GLY A 48 37.73 -21.19 -10.98
N GLY A 49 38.84 -20.50 -10.68
CA GLY A 49 39.68 -19.77 -11.65
C GLY A 49 39.04 -18.78 -12.63
N GLY A 50 39.26 -17.48 -12.42
CA GLY A 50 39.15 -16.47 -13.48
C GLY A 50 38.79 -15.08 -12.97
N ARG A 51 39.79 -14.20 -12.88
CA ARG A 51 39.71 -12.82 -12.38
C ARG A 51 38.56 -11.99 -12.99
N SER A 52 37.59 -11.61 -12.16
CA SER A 52 37.07 -10.24 -12.11
C SER A 52 36.85 -9.87 -10.63
N ASN A 53 37.77 -9.07 -10.09
CA ASN A 53 37.85 -8.77 -8.67
C ASN A 53 37.23 -7.38 -8.42
N LEU A 54 35.91 -7.24 -8.64
CA LEU A 54 35.19 -6.11 -8.06
C LEU A 54 34.87 -6.51 -6.62
N PRO A 55 35.46 -5.86 -5.59
CA PRO A 55 35.05 -6.14 -4.23
C PRO A 55 33.60 -5.69 -4.09
N SER A 56 32.68 -6.64 -3.96
CA SER A 56 31.35 -6.39 -3.41
C SER A 56 31.57 -5.72 -2.07
N SER A 57 31.37 -4.40 -1.99
CA SER A 57 31.66 -3.67 -0.78
C SER A 57 30.63 -4.07 0.28
N PRO A 58 31.04 -4.56 1.46
CA PRO A 58 30.12 -4.85 2.55
C PRO A 58 29.26 -3.64 2.96
N THR A 59 29.72 -2.43 2.62
CA THR A 59 28.96 -1.18 2.80
C THR A 59 27.81 -1.06 1.80
N GLU A 60 28.02 -1.42 0.54
CA GLU A 60 26.98 -1.39 -0.50
C GLU A 60 25.88 -2.41 -0.22
N GLN A 61 26.25 -3.62 0.17
CA GLN A 61 25.29 -4.67 0.58
C GLN A 61 24.44 -4.22 1.77
N ARG A 62 25.06 -3.68 2.82
CA ARG A 62 24.34 -3.14 4.00
C ARG A 62 23.44 -1.96 3.65
N ALA A 63 23.86 -1.09 2.73
CA ALA A 63 23.04 0.02 2.28
C ALA A 63 21.77 -0.47 1.55
N ILE A 64 21.91 -1.48 0.69
CA ILE A 64 20.78 -2.11 -0.02
C ILE A 64 19.80 -2.76 0.96
N GLU A 65 20.31 -3.49 1.95
CA GLU A 65 19.50 -4.10 3.02
C GLU A 65 18.71 -3.04 3.80
N LEU A 66 19.37 -1.96 4.24
CA LEU A 66 18.73 -0.88 5.00
C LEU A 66 17.61 -0.19 4.20
N VAL A 67 17.84 0.07 2.91
CA VAL A 67 16.82 0.66 2.02
C VAL A 67 15.63 -0.30 1.85
N THR A 68 15.90 -1.60 1.72
CA THR A 68 14.89 -2.65 1.59
C THR A 68 14.03 -2.75 2.84
N HIS A 69 14.64 -2.72 4.03
CA HIS A 69 13.94 -2.72 5.32
C HIS A 69 13.04 -1.49 5.49
N ARG A 70 13.54 -0.28 5.21
CA ARG A 70 12.74 0.95 5.29
C ARG A 70 11.55 0.93 4.32
N ARG A 71 11.76 0.40 3.12
CA ARG A 71 10.69 0.24 2.13
C ARG A 71 9.63 -0.75 2.62
N LEU A 72 10.04 -1.89 3.18
CA LEU A 72 9.14 -2.88 3.75
C LEU A 72 8.30 -2.28 4.87
N GLU A 73 8.94 -1.63 5.85
CA GLU A 73 8.28 -0.99 6.99
C GLU A 73 7.21 0.02 6.53
N LYS A 74 7.54 0.85 5.54
CA LYS A 74 6.59 1.82 4.98
C LYS A 74 5.37 1.13 4.34
N LEU A 75 5.58 0.08 3.55
CA LEU A 75 4.49 -0.66 2.91
C LEU A 75 3.62 -1.37 3.95
N GLU A 76 4.24 -1.96 4.97
CA GLU A 76 3.53 -2.62 6.07
C GLU A 76 2.67 -1.62 6.85
N ARG A 77 3.21 -0.45 7.20
CA ARG A 77 2.44 0.63 7.86
C ARG A 77 1.22 1.04 7.04
N VAL A 78 1.40 1.27 5.74
CA VAL A 78 0.31 1.69 4.83
C VAL A 78 -0.75 0.59 4.68
N THR A 79 -0.33 -0.64 4.39
CA THR A 79 -1.26 -1.75 4.19
C THR A 79 -1.98 -2.13 5.47
N HIS A 80 -1.31 -2.07 6.62
CA HIS A 80 -1.93 -2.23 7.92
C HIS A 80 -3.03 -1.18 8.13
N ALA A 81 -2.75 0.10 7.85
CA ALA A 81 -3.75 1.16 8.01
C ALA A 81 -4.99 0.95 7.14
N ILE A 82 -4.78 0.64 5.87
CA ILE A 82 -5.87 0.34 4.93
C ILE A 82 -6.68 -0.87 5.41
N LYS A 83 -6.01 -1.95 5.80
CA LYS A 83 -6.66 -3.19 6.25
C LYS A 83 -7.49 -2.94 7.50
N THR A 84 -6.93 -2.29 8.51
CA THR A 84 -7.61 -1.98 9.78
C THR A 84 -8.88 -1.16 9.54
N VAL A 85 -8.80 -0.09 8.75
CA VAL A 85 -9.98 0.71 8.41
C VAL A 85 -10.98 -0.12 7.62
N TYR A 86 -10.55 -0.84 6.58
CA TYR A 86 -11.42 -1.64 5.73
C TYR A 86 -12.18 -2.71 6.52
N GLU A 87 -11.52 -3.41 7.44
CA GLU A 87 -12.14 -4.47 8.24
C GLU A 87 -13.23 -3.93 9.17
N ALA A 88 -13.05 -2.72 9.69
CA ALA A 88 -14.03 -2.03 10.53
C ALA A 88 -15.22 -1.43 9.75
N LEU A 89 -15.17 -1.35 8.42
CA LEU A 89 -16.25 -0.77 7.62
C LEU A 89 -17.51 -1.67 7.60
N PRO A 90 -18.71 -1.06 7.58
CA PRO A 90 -19.94 -1.73 7.18
C PRO A 90 -19.84 -2.30 5.76
N GLU A 91 -20.62 -3.33 5.47
CA GLU A 91 -20.51 -4.09 4.21
C GLU A 91 -20.74 -3.23 2.95
N GLU A 92 -21.64 -2.24 3.02
CA GLU A 92 -21.91 -1.31 1.91
C GLU A 92 -20.67 -0.47 1.57
N LYS A 93 -19.97 0.03 2.58
CA LYS A 93 -18.72 0.79 2.41
C LYS A 93 -17.57 -0.11 1.94
N LYS A 94 -17.52 -1.37 2.41
CA LYS A 94 -16.59 -2.38 1.88
C LYS A 94 -16.84 -2.64 0.39
N LYS A 95 -18.11 -2.72 -0.03
CA LYS A 95 -18.49 -2.87 -1.44
C LYS A 95 -18.07 -1.66 -2.27
N LEU A 96 -18.22 -0.44 -1.76
CA LEU A 96 -17.66 0.77 -2.40
C LEU A 96 -16.16 0.63 -2.66
N VAL A 97 -15.38 0.26 -1.62
CA VAL A 97 -13.92 0.13 -1.76
C VAL A 97 -13.56 -0.90 -2.83
N ARG A 98 -14.20 -2.07 -2.80
CA ARG A 98 -13.99 -3.13 -3.80
C ARG A 98 -14.28 -2.63 -5.21
N LEU A 99 -15.47 -2.07 -5.44
CA LEU A 99 -15.90 -1.58 -6.76
C LEU A 99 -15.04 -0.43 -7.30
N LYS A 100 -14.61 0.47 -6.42
CA LYS A 100 -13.89 1.69 -6.82
C LYS A 100 -12.38 1.48 -6.96
N TYR A 101 -11.76 0.76 -6.04
CA TYR A 101 -10.30 0.72 -5.93
C TYR A 101 -9.71 -0.64 -6.30
N TRP A 102 -10.42 -1.75 -6.09
CA TRP A 102 -9.84 -3.11 -6.23
C TRP A 102 -10.37 -3.90 -7.42
N THR A 103 -11.51 -3.53 -8.01
CA THR A 103 -12.02 -4.15 -9.24
C THR A 103 -11.16 -3.73 -10.45
N ARG A 104 -10.70 -4.72 -11.21
CA ARG A 104 -9.91 -4.52 -12.45
C ARG A 104 -10.54 -5.30 -13.61
N PRO A 105 -10.84 -4.65 -14.75
CA PRO A 105 -10.83 -3.20 -14.97
C PRO A 105 -11.95 -2.49 -14.19
N GLN A 106 -11.68 -1.28 -13.71
CA GLN A 106 -12.70 -0.45 -13.07
C GLN A 106 -13.51 0.26 -14.16
N LYS A 107 -14.74 -0.20 -14.39
CA LYS A 107 -15.59 0.28 -15.49
C LYS A 107 -16.67 1.28 -15.05
N TYR A 108 -16.95 1.38 -13.76
CA TYR A 108 -18.07 2.18 -13.25
C TYR A 108 -17.65 3.61 -12.95
N THR A 109 -18.46 4.58 -13.38
CA THR A 109 -18.38 5.95 -12.87
C THR A 109 -18.84 6.00 -11.42
N TRP A 110 -18.69 7.16 -10.76
CA TRP A 110 -19.28 7.36 -9.43
C TRP A 110 -20.79 7.15 -9.41
N ASP A 111 -21.49 7.51 -10.49
CA ASP A 111 -22.94 7.30 -10.62
C ASP A 111 -23.27 5.82 -10.77
N GLY A 112 -22.50 5.09 -11.60
CA GLY A 112 -22.65 3.64 -11.71
C GLY A 112 -22.35 2.92 -10.40
N ILE A 113 -21.33 3.34 -9.64
CA ILE A 113 -21.05 2.79 -8.31
C ILE A 113 -22.21 3.07 -7.35
N ALA A 114 -22.75 4.29 -7.36
CA ALA A 114 -23.88 4.66 -6.52
C ALA A 114 -25.13 3.81 -6.82
N GLU A 115 -25.40 3.54 -8.11
CA GLU A 115 -26.45 2.62 -8.55
C GLU A 115 -26.22 1.19 -8.04
N GLN A 116 -25.00 0.66 -8.16
CA GLN A 116 -24.65 -0.68 -7.65
C GLN A 116 -24.74 -0.81 -6.12
N LEU A 117 -24.69 0.32 -5.41
CA LEU A 117 -24.81 0.40 -3.96
C LEU A 117 -26.21 0.83 -3.49
N HIS A 118 -27.12 1.14 -4.41
CA HIS A 118 -28.45 1.69 -4.12
C HIS A 118 -28.43 2.94 -3.23
N VAL A 119 -27.44 3.82 -3.43
CA VAL A 119 -27.31 5.09 -2.70
C VAL A 119 -27.12 6.26 -3.67
N SER A 120 -27.18 7.48 -3.15
CA SER A 120 -26.89 8.67 -3.96
C SER A 120 -25.38 8.82 -4.24
N ARG A 121 -25.03 9.48 -5.35
CA ARG A 121 -23.64 9.87 -5.64
C ARG A 121 -23.00 10.63 -4.48
N ILE A 122 -23.75 11.55 -3.85
CA ILE A 122 -23.27 12.35 -2.73
C ILE A 122 -22.93 11.45 -1.54
N THR A 123 -23.75 10.43 -1.27
CA THR A 123 -23.49 9.43 -0.23
C THR A 123 -22.19 8.66 -0.52
N CYS A 124 -21.97 8.22 -1.76
CA CYS A 124 -20.71 7.57 -2.15
C CYS A 124 -19.49 8.46 -1.91
N LEU A 125 -19.57 9.73 -2.32
CA LEU A 125 -18.46 10.68 -2.16
C LEU A 125 -18.16 10.94 -0.68
N ARG A 126 -19.20 11.08 0.16
CA ARG A 126 -19.07 11.21 1.61
C ARG A 126 -18.44 9.98 2.24
N TRP A 127 -18.88 8.77 1.88
CA TRP A 127 -18.26 7.54 2.36
C TRP A 127 -16.79 7.44 1.95
N ARG A 128 -16.46 7.83 0.73
CA ARG A 128 -15.07 7.91 0.27
C ARG A 128 -14.26 8.90 1.10
N ASP A 129 -14.81 10.06 1.43
CA ASP A 129 -14.13 11.06 2.28
C ASP A 129 -13.91 10.54 3.71
N GLU A 130 -14.91 9.86 4.29
CA GLU A 130 -14.80 9.23 5.62
C GLU A 130 -13.74 8.12 5.66
N ILE A 131 -13.70 7.26 4.63
CA ILE A 131 -12.73 6.17 4.53
C ILE A 131 -11.31 6.74 4.37
N VAL A 132 -11.14 7.72 3.49
CA VAL A 132 -9.85 8.38 3.26
C VAL A 132 -9.37 9.08 4.53
N TYR A 133 -10.28 9.74 5.26
CA TYR A 133 -9.98 10.36 6.54
C TYR A 133 -9.50 9.36 7.57
N ALA A 134 -10.24 8.27 7.78
CA ALA A 134 -9.86 7.24 8.76
C ALA A 134 -8.50 6.60 8.44
N ILE A 135 -8.18 6.40 7.16
CA ILE A 135 -6.85 5.90 6.77
C ILE A 135 -5.77 6.95 7.04
N ALA A 136 -6.01 8.23 6.70
CA ALA A 136 -5.06 9.31 6.96
C ALA A 136 -4.78 9.49 8.46
N GLU A 137 -5.82 9.40 9.29
CA GLU A 137 -5.73 9.48 10.76
C GLU A 137 -4.85 8.35 11.32
N LEU A 138 -5.07 7.10 10.88
CA LEU A 138 -4.24 5.99 11.33
C LEU A 138 -2.79 6.08 10.83
N LEU A 139 -2.57 6.78 9.71
CA LEU A 139 -1.23 7.09 9.20
C LEU A 139 -0.60 8.29 9.90
N GLY A 140 -1.32 9.05 10.73
CA GLY A 140 -0.82 10.27 11.36
C GLY A 140 -0.64 11.44 10.38
N GLU A 141 -1.38 11.45 9.27
CA GLU A 141 -1.30 12.45 8.20
C GLU A 141 -2.35 13.57 8.36
N THR A 142 -3.15 13.54 9.43
CA THR A 142 -4.20 14.53 9.72
C THR A 142 -3.70 15.78 10.45
N ASP A 143 -2.55 15.68 11.12
CA ASP A 143 -1.96 16.75 11.96
C ASP A 143 -0.79 17.48 11.30
N ALA A 144 -0.57 17.25 10.00
CA ALA A 144 0.55 17.77 9.21
C ALA A 144 0.22 19.07 8.46
#